data_AF-A0A4Q2RFB9-F1
#
_entry.id   AF-A0A4Q2RFB9-F1
#
_cell.length_a   1.000
_cell.length_b   1.000
_cell.length_c   1.000
_cell.angle_alpha   90.00
_cell.angle_beta   90.00
_cell.angle_gamma   90.00
#
_symmetry.space_group_name_H-M   'P 1'
#
loop_
_entity.id
_entity.type
_entity.pdbx_description
1 polymer ?
#
loop_
_entity_poly.entity_id
_entity_poly.type
_entity_poly.pdbx_seq_one_letter_code
_entity_poly.pdbx_strand_id
1 'polypeptide(L)'
;MSSLLTNNSAMTALQNLSMTQKDLGKTQAQISSGLAVAQASDNAAYWSISTSMKSDVSALGAVSNALNLGASVLNTATSAMNSVET
;
A
#
# COMPACT_ATOMS: atom_id res chain seq x y z
N MET A 1 30.61 28.37 28.55
CA MET A 1 31.57 27.50 29.26
C MET A 1 32.07 26.45 28.30
N SER A 2 33.31 26.61 27.82
CA SER A 2 34.02 25.61 27.03
C SER A 2 34.49 24.52 27.98
N SER A 3 33.79 23.38 28.00
CA SER A 3 34.29 22.17 28.65
C SER A 3 34.98 21.33 27.58
N LEU A 4 36.29 21.14 27.73
CA LEU A 4 37.13 20.30 26.88
C LEU A 4 36.65 18.83 26.82
N LEU A 5 35.87 18.41 27.82
CA LEU A 5 35.38 17.04 27.99
C LEU A 5 33.89 16.88 27.63
N THR A 6 33.11 17.95 27.63
CA THR A 6 31.66 17.91 27.35
C THR A 6 31.28 19.06 26.44
N ASN A 7 31.42 18.84 25.13
CA ASN A 7 31.01 19.79 24.12
C ASN A 7 29.50 19.63 23.85
N ASN A 8 28.69 20.42 24.55
CA ASN A 8 27.22 20.41 24.41
C ASN A 8 26.78 20.72 22.97
N SER A 9 27.49 21.60 22.25
CA SER A 9 27.22 21.90 20.84
C SER A 9 27.46 20.69 19.94
N ALA A 10 28.52 19.91 20.20
CA ALA A 10 28.79 18.66 19.48
C ALA A 10 27.76 17.56 19.80
N MET A 11 27.28 17.48 21.05
CA MET A 11 26.20 16.55 21.42
C MET A 11 24.88 16.89 20.74
N THR A 12 24.49 18.17 20.69
CA THR A 12 23.31 18.62 19.93
C THR A 12 23.49 18.35 18.44
N ALA A 13 24.67 18.60 17.87
CA ALA A 13 24.96 18.26 16.48
C ALA A 13 24.86 16.75 16.21
N LEU A 14 25.35 15.90 17.12
CA LEU A 14 25.25 14.45 17.01
C LEU A 14 23.80 13.96 17.14
N GLN A 15 23.00 14.56 18.02
CA GLN A 15 21.56 14.29 18.12
C GLN A 15 20.85 14.68 16.82
N ASN A 16 21.14 15.85 16.27
CA ASN A 16 20.60 16.30 14.98
C ASN A 16 21.02 15.38 13.83
N LEU A 17 22.28 14.94 13.81
CA LEU A 17 22.80 14.00 12.82
C LEU A 17 22.14 12.62 12.93
N SER A 18 21.91 12.15 14.15
CA SER A 18 21.23 10.87 14.41
C SER A 18 19.76 10.94 13.99
N MET A 19 19.08 12.07 14.24
CA MET A 19 17.71 12.31 13.77
C MET A 19 17.66 12.34 12.24
N THR A 20 18.56 13.09 11.58
CA THR A 20 18.61 13.14 10.11
C THR A 20 18.95 11.79 9.48
N GLN A 21 19.83 10.98 10.08
CA GLN A 21 20.08 9.60 9.63
C GLN A 21 18.83 8.73 9.76
N LYS A 22 18.06 8.86 10.84
CA LYS A 22 16.81 8.13 11.02
C LYS A 22 15.77 8.53 9.97
N ASP A 23 15.63 9.82 9.70
CA ASP A 23 14.71 10.34 8.68
C ASP A 23 15.12 9.92 7.26
N LEU A 24 16.43 9.89 6.98
CA LEU A 24 16.98 9.38 5.73
C LEU A 24 16.66 7.88 5.54
N GLY A 25 16.84 7.07 6.58
CA GLY A 25 16.50 5.64 6.54
C GLY A 25 15.02 5.40 6.26
N LYS A 26 14.13 6.19 6.87
CA LYS A 26 12.69 6.14 6.58
C LYS A 26 12.38 6.53 5.13
N THR A 27 13.00 7.60 4.65
CA THR A 27 12.83 8.06 3.26
C THR A 27 13.34 7.02 2.27
N GLN A 28 14.48 6.38 2.52
CA GLN A 28 14.98 5.28 1.69
C GLN A 28 14.03 4.08 1.69
N ALA A 29 13.45 3.71 2.82
CA ALA A 29 12.45 2.64 2.89
C ALA A 29 11.18 2.97 2.09
N GLN A 30 10.73 4.22 2.12
CA GLN A 30 9.60 4.70 1.31
C GLN A 30 9.94 4.71 -0.19
N ILE A 31 11.13 5.16 -0.58
CA ILE A 31 11.59 5.13 -1.98
C ILE A 31 11.70 3.69 -2.48
N SER A 32 12.26 2.77 -1.67
CA SER A 32 12.45 1.38 -2.05
C SER A 32 11.12 0.60 -2.14
N SER A 33 10.15 0.90 -1.29
CA SER A 33 8.83 0.25 -1.32
C SER A 33 7.83 0.94 -2.26
N GLY A 34 8.08 2.20 -2.62
CA GLY A 34 7.14 3.07 -3.33
C GLY A 34 5.89 3.46 -2.52
N LEU A 35 5.83 3.09 -1.23
CA LEU A 35 4.68 3.31 -0.37
C LEU A 35 5.03 4.31 0.73
N ALA A 36 4.16 5.29 0.95
CA ALA A 36 4.32 6.24 2.05
C ALA A 36 4.16 5.58 3.44
N VAL A 37 3.38 4.51 3.53
CA VAL A 37 3.13 3.70 4.73
C VAL A 37 3.36 2.23 4.35
N ALA A 38 4.55 1.71 4.66
CA ALA A 38 4.91 0.34 4.30
C ALA A 38 4.52 -0.67 5.39
N GLN A 39 4.63 -0.27 6.66
CA GLN A 39 4.33 -1.13 7.81
C GLN A 39 3.17 -0.60 8.65
N ALA A 40 2.46 -1.50 9.32
CA ALA A 40 1.41 -1.14 10.28
C ALA A 40 1.93 -0.24 11.42
N SER A 41 3.23 -0.34 11.74
CA SER A 41 3.92 0.48 12.72
C SER A 41 4.10 1.94 12.30
N ASP A 42 4.11 2.24 10.99
CA ASP A 42 4.29 3.61 10.47
C ASP A 42 3.01 4.44 10.63
N ASN A 43 1.85 3.81 10.38
CA ASN A 43 0.53 4.40 10.61
C ASN A 43 -0.54 3.30 10.58
N ALA A 44 -0.89 2.76 11.75
CA ALA A 44 -1.82 1.63 11.84
C ALA A 44 -3.20 1.92 11.22
N ALA A 45 -3.70 3.15 11.34
CA ALA A 45 -4.98 3.54 10.77
C ALA A 45 -4.95 3.57 9.24
N TYR A 46 -3.98 4.27 8.65
CA TYR A 46 -3.87 4.34 7.18
C TYR A 46 -3.47 3.00 6.56
N TRP A 47 -2.63 2.22 7.24
CA TRP A 47 -2.28 0.88 6.79
C TRP A 47 -3.51 -0.06 6.82
N SER A 48 -4.33 0.00 7.87
CA SER A 48 -5.55 -0.83 7.96
C SER A 48 -6.57 -0.43 6.89
N ILE A 49 -6.80 0.88 6.67
CA ILE A 49 -7.72 1.36 5.63
C ILE A 49 -7.22 0.93 4.24
N SER A 50 -5.92 1.13 3.93
CA SER A 50 -5.37 0.75 2.63
C SER A 50 -5.36 -0.76 2.39
N THR A 51 -5.18 -1.56 3.45
CA THR A 51 -5.29 -3.03 3.39
C THR A 51 -6.73 -3.47 3.13
N SER A 52 -7.70 -2.90 3.84
CA SER A 52 -9.12 -3.15 3.59
C SER A 52 -9.51 -2.75 2.16
N MET A 53 -9.08 -1.57 1.69
CA MET A 53 -9.33 -1.13 0.32
C MET A 53 -8.73 -2.08 -0.73
N LYS A 54 -7.50 -2.60 -0.52
CA LYS A 54 -6.91 -3.61 -1.42
C LYS A 54 -7.72 -4.92 -1.43
N SER A 55 -8.22 -5.34 -0.27
CA SER A 55 -9.12 -6.50 -0.16
C SER A 55 -10.41 -6.27 -0.94
N ASP A 56 -11.03 -5.09 -0.78
CA ASP A 56 -12.28 -4.73 -1.45
C ASP A 56 -12.11 -4.70 -2.98
N VAL A 57 -11.01 -4.14 -3.49
CA VAL A 57 -10.70 -4.16 -4.94
C VAL A 57 -10.56 -5.59 -5.46
N SER A 58 -9.94 -6.48 -4.69
CA SER A 58 -9.77 -7.88 -5.08
C SER A 58 -11.12 -8.62 -5.10
N ALA A 59 -11.97 -8.37 -4.08
CA ALA A 59 -13.31 -8.91 -4.02
C ALA A 59 -14.19 -8.40 -5.18
N LEU A 60 -14.13 -7.11 -5.49
CA LEU A 60 -14.81 -6.52 -6.64
C LEU A 60 -14.34 -7.12 -7.97
N GLY A 61 -13.04 -7.41 -8.11
CA GLY A 61 -12.50 -8.13 -9.26
C GLY A 61 -13.09 -9.54 -9.40
N ALA A 62 -13.21 -10.27 -8.30
CA ALA A 62 -13.84 -11.60 -8.29
C ALA A 62 -15.34 -11.52 -8.68
N VAL A 63 -16.07 -10.53 -8.16
CA VAL A 63 -17.47 -10.28 -8.53
C VAL A 63 -17.59 -9.92 -10.02
N SER A 64 -16.72 -9.07 -10.53
CA SER A 64 -16.70 -8.72 -11.97
C SER A 64 -16.46 -9.95 -12.84
N ASN A 65 -15.54 -10.83 -12.46
CA ASN A 65 -15.31 -12.09 -13.16
C ASN A 65 -16.54 -13.01 -13.14
N ALA A 66 -17.22 -13.11 -11.99
CA ALA A 66 -18.45 -13.89 -11.87
C ALA A 66 -19.58 -13.33 -12.75
N LEU A 67 -19.72 -12.00 -12.82
CA LEU A 67 -20.70 -11.34 -13.70
C LEU A 67 -20.38 -11.57 -15.18
N ASN A 68 -19.09 -11.46 -15.58
CA ASN A 68 -18.65 -11.75 -16.94
C ASN A 68 -18.91 -13.21 -17.34
N LEU A 69 -18.70 -14.15 -16.41
CA LEU A 69 -19.02 -15.55 -16.61
C LEU A 69 -20.54 -15.75 -16.81
N GLY A 70 -21.36 -15.15 -15.94
CA GLY A 70 -22.82 -15.20 -16.06
C GLY A 70 -23.32 -14.64 -17.39
N ALA A 71 -22.78 -13.50 -17.82
CA ALA A 71 -23.09 -12.90 -19.12
C ALA A 71 -22.68 -13.82 -20.30
N SER A 72 -21.52 -14.47 -20.20
CA SER A 72 -21.05 -15.43 -21.22
C SER A 72 -21.93 -16.67 -21.33
N VAL A 73 -22.40 -17.19 -20.18
CA VAL A 73 -23.36 -18.31 -20.15
C VAL A 73 -24.69 -17.88 -20.76
N LEU A 74 -25.20 -16.68 -20.42
CA LEU A 74 -26.44 -16.15 -20.98
C LEU A 74 -26.34 -15.95 -22.50
N ASN A 75 -25.22 -15.40 -22.99
CA ASN A 75 -24.96 -15.26 -24.41
C ASN A 75 -24.95 -16.63 -25.11
N THR A 76 -24.28 -17.63 -24.52
CA THR A 76 -24.25 -18.99 -25.07
C THR A 76 -25.65 -19.61 -25.14
N ALA A 77 -26.44 -19.47 -24.07
CA ALA A 77 -27.81 -19.95 -24.02
C ALA A 77 -28.70 -19.27 -25.07
N THR A 78 -28.53 -17.95 -25.26
CA THR A 78 -29.26 -17.16 -26.26
C THR A 78 -28.88 -17.57 -27.68
N SER A 79 -27.58 -17.76 -27.96
CA SER A 79 -27.12 -18.27 -29.25
C SER A 79 -27.65 -19.68 -29.54
N ALA A 80 -27.68 -20.57 -28.53
CA ALA A 80 -28.25 -21.90 -28.66
C ALA A 80 -29.76 -21.86 -28.94
N MET A 81 -30.53 -21.03 -28.22
CA MET A 81 -31.96 -20.83 -28.51
C MET A 81 -32.20 -20.34 -29.93
N ASN A 82 -31.46 -19.34 -30.39
CA ASN A 82 -31.60 -18.81 -31.74
C ASN A 82 -31.27 -19.86 -32.81
N SER A 83 -30.34 -20.78 -32.55
CA SER A 83 -30.01 -21.88 -33.48
C SER A 83 -31.06 -22.99 -33.53
N VAL A 84 -31.95 -23.08 -32.53
CA VAL A 84 -33.04 -24.07 -32.48
C VAL A 84 -34.34 -23.50 -33.09
N GLU A 85 -34.52 -22.19 -33.06
CA GLU A 85 -35.65 -21.48 -33.69
C GLU A 85 -35.55 -21.41 -35.24
N THR A 86 -34.37 -21.62 -35.81
CA THR A 86 -34.12 -21.72 -37.27
C THR A 86 -34.00 -23.15 -37.74
#